data_AF-Q6B7B3-F1
#
_entry.id   AF-Q6B7B3-F1
#
_cell.length_a   1.000
_cell.length_b   1.000
_cell.length_c   1.000
_cell.angle_alpha   90.00
_cell.angle_beta   90.00
_cell.angle_gamma   90.00
#
_symmetry.space_group_name_H-M   'P 1'
#
loop_
_entity.id
_entity.type
_entity.pdbx_description
1 polymer ?
#
loop_
_entity_poly.entity_id
_entity_poly.type
_entity_poly.pdbx_seq_one_letter_code
_entity_poly.pdbx_strand_id
1 'polypeptide(L)'
;PEGPNIGLINSLSVYARTNEYGFIETPCRKVVNGRVTDEVEYLSAIEEVDQYIAQSNVELDAQGNILADLIPCRHQNEFSLTTPGKINYMDVSPKQIVSVAASLIPLLEHDDANRALMGSNMARQAVPTLRSEKPLVGT
;
A
#
# COMPACT_ATOMS: atom_id res chain seq x y z
N PRO A 1 -2.22 -18.69 2.86
CA PRO A 1 -3.08 -19.88 2.75
C PRO A 1 -3.80 -20.12 4.06
N GLU A 2 -4.98 -20.74 4.03
CA GLU A 2 -5.65 -21.20 5.25
C GLU A 2 -5.05 -22.54 5.71
N GLY A 3 -5.20 -22.87 7.00
CA GLY A 3 -4.77 -24.15 7.57
C GLY A 3 -3.29 -24.19 8.00
N PRO A 4 -2.61 -25.35 7.92
CA PRO A 4 -1.28 -25.57 8.52
C PRO A 4 -0.17 -24.64 8.03
N ASN A 5 -0.32 -24.08 6.84
CA ASN A 5 0.68 -23.21 6.19
C ASN A 5 0.36 -21.72 6.32
N ILE A 6 -0.55 -21.34 7.22
CA ILE A 6 -0.88 -19.92 7.46
C ILE A 6 0.36 -19.15 7.91
N GLY A 7 0.60 -17.98 7.31
CA GLY A 7 1.76 -17.13 7.59
C GLY A 7 3.09 -17.58 6.95
N LEU A 8 3.22 -18.83 6.50
CA LEU A 8 4.44 -19.34 5.87
C LEU A 8 4.55 -18.99 4.38
N ILE A 9 3.40 -18.83 3.72
CA ILE A 9 3.32 -18.47 2.29
C ILE A 9 2.55 -17.17 2.18
N ASN A 10 3.23 -16.13 1.70
CA ASN A 10 2.67 -14.81 1.46
C ASN A 10 2.74 -14.45 -0.03
N SER A 11 2.00 -13.42 -0.43
CA SER A 11 2.06 -12.86 -1.77
C SER A 11 2.66 -11.46 -1.70
N LEU A 12 3.45 -11.10 -2.71
CA LEU A 12 4.04 -9.77 -2.80
C LEU A 12 2.93 -8.72 -3.02
N SER A 13 3.10 -7.55 -2.41
CA SER A 13 2.19 -6.42 -2.60
C SER A 13 2.33 -5.81 -4.01
N VAL A 14 1.30 -5.08 -4.47
CA VAL A 14 1.19 -4.60 -5.87
C VAL A 14 2.42 -3.84 -6.37
N TYR A 15 3.01 -2.99 -5.54
CA TYR A 15 4.14 -2.13 -5.94
C TYR A 15 5.48 -2.54 -5.33
N ALA A 16 5.51 -3.60 -4.52
CA ALA A 16 6.74 -4.04 -3.90
C ALA A 16 7.66 -4.69 -4.94
N ARG A 17 8.97 -4.52 -4.78
CA ARG A 17 10.00 -5.13 -5.63
C ARG A 17 11.15 -5.65 -4.78
N THR A 18 12.00 -6.50 -5.37
CA THR A 18 13.27 -6.89 -4.77
C THR A 18 14.40 -6.05 -5.34
N ASN A 19 15.30 -5.57 -4.49
CA ASN A 19 16.51 -4.87 -4.93
C ASN A 19 17.64 -5.83 -5.33
N GLU A 20 18.79 -5.28 -5.73
CA GLU A 20 19.95 -6.06 -6.18
C GLU A 20 20.49 -7.03 -5.12
N TYR A 21 20.24 -6.74 -3.84
CA TYR A 21 20.64 -7.57 -2.71
C TYR A 21 19.56 -8.58 -2.27
N GLY A 22 18.39 -8.56 -2.92
CA GLY A 22 17.27 -9.43 -2.60
C GLY A 22 16.38 -8.94 -1.45
N PHE A 23 16.55 -7.71 -0.96
CA PHE A 23 15.64 -7.11 0.01
C PHE A 23 14.39 -6.56 -0.67
N ILE A 24 13.27 -6.64 0.04
CA ILE A 24 12.00 -6.08 -0.43
C ILE A 24 12.00 -4.57 -0.20
N GLU A 25 11.63 -3.83 -1.24
CA GLU A 25 11.49 -2.37 -1.22
C GLU A 25 10.09 -1.95 -1.67
N THR A 26 9.61 -0.82 -1.16
CA THR A 26 8.32 -0.23 -1.51
C THR A 26 8.52 1.21 -2.00
N PRO A 27 7.81 1.65 -3.06
CA PRO A 27 7.95 3.00 -3.56
C PRO A 27 7.24 4.01 -2.64
N CYS A 28 7.90 5.13 -2.39
CA CYS A 28 7.37 6.26 -1.65
C CYS A 28 7.66 7.56 -2.41
N ARG A 29 6.73 8.53 -2.35
CA ARG A 29 6.94 9.88 -2.89
C ARG A 29 7.73 10.71 -1.89
N LYS A 30 8.74 11.42 -2.37
CA LYS A 30 9.57 12.29 -1.53
C LYS A 30 8.83 13.57 -1.16
N VAL A 31 8.95 13.99 0.09
CA VAL A 31 8.38 15.23 0.62
C VAL A 31 9.51 16.18 0.98
N VAL A 32 9.49 17.38 0.43
CA VAL A 32 10.51 18.40 0.64
C VAL A 32 9.84 19.68 1.14
N ASN A 33 10.20 20.13 2.34
CA ASN A 33 9.64 21.34 2.96
C ASN A 33 8.10 21.35 3.02
N GLY A 34 7.48 20.21 3.36
CA GLY A 34 6.01 20.08 3.44
C GLY A 34 5.29 19.97 2.09
N ARG A 35 6.05 19.88 0.98
CA ARG A 35 5.53 19.69 -0.37
C ARG A 35 5.84 18.29 -0.86
N VAL A 36 4.81 17.56 -1.27
CA VAL A 36 4.92 16.25 -1.90
C VAL A 36 5.38 16.43 -3.34
N THR A 37 6.44 15.72 -3.71
CA THR A 37 7.01 15.76 -5.07
C THR A 37 6.56 14.55 -5.90
N ASP A 38 6.79 14.60 -7.21
CA ASP A 38 6.56 13.47 -8.11
C ASP A 38 7.78 12.52 -8.19
N GLU A 39 8.83 12.79 -7.42
CA GLU A 39 9.97 11.90 -7.29
C GLU A 39 9.59 10.70 -6.43
N VAL A 40 9.68 9.51 -7.01
CA VAL A 40 9.42 8.23 -6.35
C VAL A 40 10.73 7.55 -6.05
N GLU A 41 10.99 7.32 -4.77
CA GLU A 41 12.13 6.57 -4.28
C GLU A 41 11.66 5.23 -3.70
N TYR A 42 12.43 4.18 -3.91
CA TYR A 42 12.15 2.87 -3.32
C TYR A 42 12.93 2.76 -2.02
N LEU A 43 12.20 2.47 -0.95
CA LEU A 43 12.78 2.33 0.37
C LEU A 43 12.75 0.86 0.77
N SER A 44 13.89 0.35 1.21
CA SER A 44 14.00 -0.92 1.91
C SER A 44 13.46 -0.80 3.33
N ALA A 45 13.15 -1.94 3.96
CA ALA A 45 12.72 -1.97 5.36
C ALA A 45 13.72 -1.34 6.33
N ILE A 46 15.01 -1.28 5.97
CA ILE A 46 16.07 -0.69 6.79
C ILE A 46 16.04 0.83 6.66
N GLU A 47 15.92 1.35 5.44
CA GLU A 47 15.87 2.79 5.17
C GLU A 47 14.58 3.43 5.69
N GLU A 48 13.47 2.69 5.64
CA GLU A 48 12.15 3.15 6.10
C GLU A 48 12.11 3.47 7.61
N VAL A 49 12.89 2.79 8.45
CA VAL A 49 12.80 2.92 9.93
C VAL A 49 13.01 4.36 10.41
N ASP A 50 13.96 5.07 9.80
CA ASP A 50 14.34 6.42 10.21
C ASP A 50 13.48 7.52 9.56
N GLN A 51 12.52 7.15 8.72
CA GLN A 51 11.69 8.09 7.98
C GLN A 51 10.30 8.27 8.62
N TYR A 52 9.74 9.47 8.48
CA TYR A 52 8.32 9.70 8.71
C TYR A 52 7.57 9.57 7.39
N ILE A 53 6.72 8.54 7.28
CA ILE A 53 5.94 8.24 6.07
C ILE A 53 4.48 8.58 6.29
N ALA A 54 3.95 9.53 5.52
CA ALA A 54 2.54 9.90 5.52
C ALA A 54 1.69 8.93 4.68
N GLN A 55 0.42 8.79 5.05
CA GLN A 55 -0.54 8.00 4.27
C GLN A 55 -0.89 8.68 2.93
N SER A 56 -1.28 7.88 1.94
CA SER A 56 -1.62 8.36 0.59
C SER A 56 -2.94 9.15 0.50
N ASN A 57 -3.78 9.11 1.52
CA ASN A 57 -5.09 9.76 1.59
C ASN A 57 -5.07 11.19 2.17
N VAL A 58 -3.89 11.69 2.54
CA VAL A 58 -3.73 13.04 3.11
C VAL A 58 -4.07 14.10 2.05
N GLU A 59 -4.85 15.10 2.45
CA GLU A 59 -5.28 16.18 1.55
C GLU A 59 -4.10 17.09 1.15
N LEU A 60 -3.97 17.33 -0.14
CA LEU A 60 -2.93 18.17 -0.76
C LEU A 60 -3.57 19.33 -1.53
N ASP A 61 -2.87 20.45 -1.62
CA ASP A 61 -3.24 21.55 -2.52
C ASP A 61 -2.84 21.27 -3.99
N ALA A 62 -3.21 22.19 -4.90
CA ALA A 62 -2.89 22.07 -6.32
C ALA A 62 -1.38 22.15 -6.63
N GLN A 63 -0.58 22.61 -5.68
CA GLN A 63 0.87 22.72 -5.78
C GLN A 63 1.59 21.52 -5.12
N GLY A 64 0.86 20.65 -4.41
CA GLY A 64 1.36 19.48 -3.70
C GLY A 64 1.72 19.73 -2.23
N ASN A 65 1.36 20.88 -1.64
CA ASN A 65 1.57 21.13 -0.22
C ASN A 65 0.51 20.43 0.62
N ILE A 66 0.93 19.94 1.79
CA ILE A 66 0.03 19.26 2.71
C ILE A 66 -0.81 20.30 3.47
N LEU A 67 -2.13 20.14 3.44
CA LEU A 67 -3.08 21.11 4.02
C LEU A 67 -3.30 20.94 5.52
N ALA A 68 -3.14 19.71 6.03
CA ALA A 68 -3.41 19.38 7.42
C ALA A 68 -2.26 19.75 8.37
N ASP A 69 -2.58 20.35 9.52
CA ASP A 69 -1.57 20.70 10.54
C ASP A 69 -0.97 19.48 11.26
N LEU A 70 -1.78 18.42 11.40
CA LEU A 70 -1.39 17.15 12.00
C LEU A 70 -1.71 16.02 11.03
N ILE A 71 -0.68 15.26 10.64
CA ILE A 71 -0.76 14.24 9.61
C ILE A 71 -0.55 12.87 10.26
N PRO A 72 -1.43 11.89 10.00
CA PRO A 72 -1.18 10.51 10.38
C PRO A 72 0.00 9.98 9.57
N CYS A 73 1.03 9.56 10.30
CA CYS A 73 2.24 9.00 9.72
C CYS A 73 2.66 7.74 10.47
N ARG A 74 3.47 6.93 9.80
CA ARG A 74 4.18 5.81 10.42
C ARG A 74 5.64 6.16 10.57
N HIS A 75 6.19 5.82 11.73
CA HIS A 75 7.61 5.97 12.06
C HIS A 75 8.00 4.88 13.06
N GLN A 76 9.12 4.19 12.85
CA GLN A 76 9.59 3.12 13.73
C GLN A 76 8.51 2.05 14.07
N ASN A 77 7.70 1.68 13.09
CA ASN A 77 6.55 0.75 13.24
C ASN A 77 5.41 1.23 14.16
N GLU A 78 5.41 2.50 14.56
CA GLU A 78 4.31 3.12 15.31
C GLU A 78 3.54 4.11 14.45
N PHE A 79 2.24 4.21 14.69
CA PHE A 79 1.38 5.23 14.10
C PHE A 79 1.32 6.44 15.01
N SER A 80 1.72 7.60 14.49
CA SER A 80 1.72 8.86 15.23
C SER A 80 1.20 10.01 14.39
N LEU A 81 0.78 11.08 15.06
CA LEU A 81 0.43 12.35 14.42
C LEU A 81 1.64 13.28 14.48
N THR A 82 2.05 13.81 13.34
CA THR A 82 3.19 14.73 13.26
C THR A 82 2.88 15.93 12.37
N THR A 83 3.77 16.93 12.37
CA THR A 83 3.60 18.13 11.56
C THR A 83 4.13 17.94 10.13
N PRO A 84 3.60 18.67 9.13
CA PRO A 84 4.05 18.59 7.74
C PRO A 84 5.57 18.71 7.54
N GLY A 85 6.23 19.56 8.35
CA GLY A 85 7.67 19.77 8.26
C GLY A 85 8.52 18.59 8.70
N LYS A 86 7.96 17.60 9.40
CA LYS A 86 8.66 16.37 9.81
C LYS A 86 8.45 15.21 8.83
N ILE A 87 7.50 15.31 7.91
CA ILE A 87 7.23 14.25 6.93
C ILE A 87 8.36 14.20 5.89
N ASN A 88 8.97 13.04 5.73
CA ASN A 88 10.02 12.80 4.74
C ASN A 88 9.46 12.20 3.45
N TYR A 89 8.49 11.30 3.59
CA TYR A 89 7.92 10.55 2.46
C TYR A 89 6.41 10.39 2.59
N MET A 90 5.76 10.06 1.49
CA MET A 90 4.32 9.75 1.42
C MET A 90 4.11 8.48 0.59
N ASP A 91 3.17 7.65 1.02
CA ASP A 91 2.76 6.46 0.27
C ASP A 91 2.26 6.84 -1.15
N VAL A 92 2.56 6.03 -2.16
CA VAL A 92 2.18 6.32 -3.57
C VAL A 92 0.68 6.06 -3.80
N SER A 93 0.14 5.00 -3.20
CA SER A 93 -1.23 4.57 -3.43
C SER A 93 -1.77 3.76 -2.25
N PRO A 94 -3.06 3.85 -1.92
CA PRO A 94 -3.68 2.96 -0.94
C PRO A 94 -3.56 1.48 -1.31
N LYS A 95 -3.47 1.16 -2.61
CA LYS A 95 -3.34 -0.21 -3.12
C LYS A 95 -1.96 -0.83 -2.84
N GLN A 96 -0.98 -0.06 -2.35
CA GLN A 96 0.38 -0.57 -2.13
C GLN A 96 0.50 -1.58 -0.99
N ILE A 97 -0.45 -1.58 -0.06
CA ILE A 97 -0.44 -2.46 1.11
C ILE A 97 -0.99 -3.86 0.79
N VAL A 98 -1.74 -4.01 -0.31
CA VAL A 98 -2.42 -5.25 -0.66
C VAL A 98 -1.71 -5.99 -1.79
N SER A 99 -1.99 -7.28 -1.91
CA SER A 99 -1.54 -8.11 -3.04
C SER A 99 -2.39 -7.87 -4.29
N VAL A 100 -1.91 -8.36 -5.43
CA VAL A 100 -2.65 -8.30 -6.70
C VAL A 100 -4.05 -8.91 -6.58
N ALA A 101 -4.19 -10.08 -5.95
CA ALA A 101 -5.49 -10.76 -5.83
C ALA A 101 -6.48 -9.94 -4.98
N ALA A 102 -6.02 -9.42 -3.83
CA ALA A 102 -6.85 -8.60 -2.96
C ALA A 102 -7.21 -7.26 -3.60
N SER A 103 -6.32 -6.68 -4.43
CA SER A 103 -6.57 -5.41 -5.13
C SER A 103 -7.69 -5.47 -6.17
N LEU A 104 -8.09 -6.68 -6.60
CA LEU A 104 -9.18 -6.92 -7.54
C LEU A 104 -10.56 -7.03 -6.87
N ILE A 105 -10.62 -7.01 -5.53
CA ILE A 105 -11.87 -7.08 -4.77
C ILE A 105 -12.42 -5.65 -4.61
N PRO A 106 -13.59 -5.32 -5.18
CA PRO A 106 -14.21 -4.01 -4.98
C PRO A 106 -14.74 -3.86 -3.56
N LEU A 107 -14.73 -2.63 -3.03
CA LEU A 107 -15.22 -2.29 -1.70
C LEU A 107 -14.53 -3.06 -0.56
N LEU A 108 -13.26 -3.42 -0.74
CA LEU A 108 -12.47 -4.19 0.21
C LEU A 108 -12.45 -3.55 1.62
N GLU A 109 -12.49 -2.22 1.69
CA GLU A 109 -12.54 -1.45 2.93
C GLU A 109 -13.83 -1.67 3.76
N HIS A 110 -14.86 -2.28 3.18
CA HIS A 110 -16.12 -2.62 3.85
C HIS A 110 -16.21 -4.10 4.24
N ASP A 111 -15.22 -4.92 3.85
CA ASP A 111 -15.16 -6.34 4.16
C ASP A 111 -14.25 -6.62 5.36
N ASP A 112 -14.55 -7.67 6.11
CA ASP A 112 -13.65 -8.15 7.15
C ASP A 112 -12.44 -8.88 6.55
N ALA A 113 -11.31 -8.82 7.26
CA ALA A 113 -10.04 -9.38 6.77
C ALA A 113 -10.09 -10.90 6.51
N ASN A 114 -10.91 -11.65 7.25
CA ASN A 114 -11.03 -13.10 7.05
C ASN A 114 -11.78 -13.41 5.75
N ARG A 115 -12.85 -12.67 5.44
CA ARG A 115 -13.57 -12.79 4.16
C ARG A 115 -12.73 -12.32 2.98
N ALA A 116 -11.99 -11.21 3.13
CA ALA A 116 -11.06 -10.76 2.12
C ALA A 116 -9.99 -11.81 1.79
N LEU A 117 -9.45 -12.48 2.81
CA LEU A 117 -8.51 -13.60 2.65
C LEU A 117 -9.13 -14.75 1.87
N MET A 118 -10.32 -15.20 2.27
CA MET A 118 -11.05 -16.28 1.59
C MET A 118 -11.36 -15.91 0.14
N GLY A 119 -11.87 -14.70 -0.11
CA GLY A 119 -12.19 -14.20 -1.45
C GLY A 119 -10.96 -14.17 -2.37
N SER A 120 -9.83 -13.68 -1.86
CA SER A 120 -8.56 -13.68 -2.59
C SER A 120 -8.06 -15.10 -2.91
N ASN A 121 -8.30 -16.07 -2.01
CA ASN A 121 -7.96 -17.48 -2.25
C ASN A 121 -8.88 -18.13 -3.29
N MET A 122 -10.19 -17.89 -3.20
CA MET A 122 -11.20 -18.43 -4.12
C MET A 122 -11.03 -17.90 -5.54
N ALA A 123 -10.64 -16.63 -5.71
CA ALA A 123 -10.38 -16.05 -7.03
C ALA A 123 -9.32 -16.82 -7.83
N ARG A 124 -8.34 -17.44 -7.16
CA ARG A 124 -7.28 -18.25 -7.80
C ARG A 124 -7.76 -19.64 -8.24
N GLN A 125 -8.93 -20.08 -7.78
CA GLN A 125 -9.52 -21.37 -8.09
C GLN A 125 -10.63 -21.28 -9.15
N ALA A 126 -10.98 -20.06 -9.59
CA ALA A 126 -11.99 -19.86 -10.60
C ALA A 126 -11.57 -20.49 -11.93
N VAL A 127 -12.47 -21.27 -12.53
CA VAL A 127 -12.25 -21.90 -13.84
C VAL A 127 -12.78 -20.97 -14.94
N PRO A 128 -12.02 -20.71 -16.01
CA PRO A 128 -12.49 -19.89 -17.12
C PRO A 128 -13.78 -20.44 -17.76
N THR A 129 -14.72 -19.55 -18.06
CA THR A 129 -15.95 -19.89 -18.78
C THR A 129 -15.71 -19.98 -20.29
N LEU A 130 -16.58 -20.69 -21.01
CA LEU A 130 -16.50 -20.80 -22.48
C LEU A 130 -16.62 -19.43 -23.19
N ARG A 131 -17.43 -18.53 -22.62
CA ARG A 131 -17.59 -17.16 -23.08
C ARG A 131 -17.14 -16.24 -21.95
N SER A 132 -16.08 -15.49 -22.18
CA SER A 132 -15.58 -14.51 -21.21
C SER A 132 -16.52 -13.30 -21.17
N GLU A 133 -16.83 -12.86 -19.95
CA GLU A 133 -17.58 -11.64 -19.69
C GLU A 133 -16.75 -10.75 -18.77
N LYS A 134 -16.78 -9.44 -19.02
CA LYS A 134 -16.09 -8.48 -18.17
C LYS A 134 -16.86 -8.28 -16.86
N PRO A 135 -16.17 -8.05 -15.73
CA PRO A 135 -16.86 -7.67 -14.51
C PRO A 135 -17.62 -6.35 -14.72
N LEU A 136 -18.88 -6.30 -14.29
CA LEU A 136 -19.67 -5.06 -14.30
C LEU A 136 -19.19 -4.06 -13.24
N VAL A 137 -18.65 -4.57 -12.13
CA VAL A 137 -18.04 -3.80 -11.04
C VAL A 137 -16.62 -4.33 -10.83
N GLY A 138 -15.63 -3.44 -10.93
CA GLY A 138 -14.20 -3.74 -10.74
C GLY A 138 -13.49 -2.60 -10.00
N THR A 139 -12.17 -2.70 -9.86
CA THR A 139 -11.30 -1.76 -9.12
C THR A 139 -10.29 -1.03 -9.97
#